data_AF-A0A7S2VNI6-F1
#
_entry.id   AF-A0A7S2VNI6-F1
#
_cell.length_a   1.000
_cell.length_b   1.000
_cell.length_c   1.000
_cell.angle_alpha   90.00
_cell.angle_beta   90.00
_cell.angle_gamma   90.00
#
_symmetry.space_group_name_H-M   'P 1'
#
loop_
_entity.id
_entity.type
_entity.pdbx_description
1 polymer ?
#
loop_
_entity_poly.entity_id
_entity_poly.type
_entity_poly.pdbx_seq_one_letter_code
_entity_poly.pdbx_strand_id
1 'polypeptide(L)'
;SVNEFCRRSPYVPGCEKYHNGGGSKPFPCCRANNAKCLSCVAGLSEKDYCKKNPSTGGCEKYRNCCQAYNAKCESCKQGISEKEYCKNAPTDFFGGVQGCEKYRN
;
A
#
# COMPACT_ATOMS: atom_id res chain seq x y z
N SER A 1 3.27 5.48 34.78
CA SER A 1 3.27 4.12 34.16
C SER A 1 4.23 4.09 32.97
N VAL A 2 4.78 2.92 32.59
CA VAL A 2 5.59 2.77 31.37
C VAL A 2 4.86 3.33 30.14
N ASN A 3 3.54 3.13 30.07
CA ASN A 3 2.72 3.66 28.98
C ASN A 3 2.67 5.20 28.95
N GLU A 4 2.73 5.87 30.09
CA GLU A 4 2.71 7.33 30.19
C GLU A 4 4.08 7.93 29.82
N PHE A 5 5.15 7.27 30.25
CA PHE A 5 6.51 7.64 29.87
C PHE A 5 6.71 7.58 28.35
N CYS A 6 6.35 6.45 27.73
CA CYS A 6 6.49 6.30 26.28
C CYS A 6 5.63 7.29 25.47
N ARG A 7 4.50 7.78 26.01
CA ARG A 7 3.71 8.85 25.37
C ARG A 7 4.44 10.19 25.34
N ARG A 8 5.35 10.46 26.29
CA ARG A 8 6.13 11.69 26.36
C ARG A 8 7.47 11.57 25.64
N SER A 9 8.05 10.37 25.63
CA SER A 9 9.35 10.07 25.05
C SER A 9 9.25 8.84 24.14
N PRO A 10 8.61 8.96 22.97
CA PRO A 10 8.34 7.81 22.11
C PRO A 10 9.62 7.21 21.51
N TYR A 11 10.65 8.02 21.26
CA TYR A 11 11.90 7.59 20.62
C TYR A 11 12.87 6.79 21.52
N VAL A 12 12.45 6.46 22.75
CA VAL A 12 13.23 5.61 23.65
C VAL A 12 13.10 4.15 23.22
N PRO A 13 14.20 3.37 23.18
CA PRO A 13 14.12 1.93 22.89
C PRO A 13 13.10 1.21 23.78
N GLY A 14 12.18 0.46 23.19
CA GLY A 14 11.05 -0.20 23.86
C GLY A 14 9.73 0.59 23.87
N CYS A 15 9.72 1.81 23.33
CA CYS A 15 8.53 2.67 23.19
C CYS A 15 8.04 2.79 21.73
N GLU A 16 8.50 1.94 20.81
CA GLU A 16 8.28 2.06 19.36
C GLU A 16 6.78 2.08 19.00
N LYS A 17 5.94 1.42 19.80
CA LYS A 17 4.48 1.45 19.63
C LYS A 17 3.84 2.82 19.84
N TYR A 18 4.58 3.78 20.39
CA TYR A 18 4.17 5.17 20.62
C TYR A 18 4.78 6.14 19.60
N HIS A 19 5.64 5.67 18.69
CA HIS A 19 6.09 6.47 17.56
C HIS A 19 4.89 6.96 16.75
N ASN A 20 4.97 8.18 16.21
CA ASN A 20 3.97 8.74 15.31
C ASN A 20 2.52 8.71 15.85
N GLY A 21 2.32 9.01 17.13
CA GLY A 21 0.99 9.18 17.73
C GLY A 21 0.38 7.93 18.34
N GLY A 22 1.13 6.83 18.41
CA GLY A 22 0.69 5.64 19.12
C GLY A 22 0.31 5.98 20.57
N GLY A 23 -0.97 5.76 20.90
CA GLY A 23 -1.39 5.46 22.27
C GLY A 23 -2.16 6.51 23.08
N SER A 24 -2.51 7.72 22.60
CA SER A 24 -3.63 8.54 23.18
C SER A 24 -3.83 9.97 22.66
N LYS A 25 -2.98 10.55 21.79
CA LYS A 25 -3.16 11.95 21.36
C LYS A 25 -2.92 12.15 19.86
N PRO A 26 -3.72 13.01 19.20
CA PRO A 26 -3.58 13.29 17.78
C PRO A 26 -2.30 14.11 17.57
N PHE A 27 -1.20 13.46 17.22
CA PHE A 27 -0.23 14.11 16.36
C PHE A 27 -0.93 14.40 15.03
N PRO A 28 -0.62 15.49 14.31
CA PRO A 28 -1.19 15.72 13.00
C PRO A 28 -0.58 14.68 12.05
N CYS A 29 -1.10 13.45 12.07
CA CYS A 29 -1.06 12.61 10.89
C CYS A 29 -1.60 13.47 9.76
N CYS A 30 -0.93 13.42 8.62
CA CYS A 30 -1.36 14.17 7.46
C CYS A 30 -2.74 13.70 6.99
N ARG A 31 -3.42 14.57 6.24
CA ARG A 31 -4.78 14.31 5.70
C ARG A 31 -4.76 13.76 4.27
N ALA A 32 -3.59 13.44 3.73
CA ALA A 32 -3.50 12.92 2.38
C ALA A 32 -4.00 11.47 2.33
N ASN A 33 -4.64 11.09 1.23
CA ASN A 33 -5.13 9.73 1.02
C ASN A 33 -4.02 8.83 0.43
N ASN A 34 -2.93 8.68 1.17
CA ASN A 34 -1.80 7.83 0.79
C ASN A 34 -1.35 6.93 1.95
N ALA A 35 -0.52 5.93 1.65
CA ALA A 35 -0.09 4.91 2.61
C ALA A 35 0.58 5.50 3.86
N LYS A 36 1.39 6.56 3.70
CA LYS A 36 2.10 7.22 4.81
C LYS A 36 1.12 7.86 5.81
N CYS A 37 0.15 8.61 5.31
CA CYS A 37 -0.82 9.31 6.16
C CYS A 37 -1.85 8.35 6.76
N LEU A 38 -2.41 7.45 5.94
CA LEU A 38 -3.46 6.54 6.38
C LEU A 38 -2.92 5.46 7.34
N SER A 39 -1.68 5.00 7.17
CA SER A 39 -1.03 4.11 8.15
C SER A 39 -0.80 4.81 9.50
N CYS A 40 -0.41 6.09 9.50
CA CYS A 40 -0.30 6.92 10.70
C CYS A 40 -1.66 7.02 11.41
N VAL A 41 -2.73 7.38 10.68
CA VAL A 41 -4.09 7.46 11.23
C VAL A 41 -4.55 6.12 11.78
N ALA A 42 -4.20 5.02 11.12
CA ALA A 42 -4.53 3.66 11.55
C ALA A 42 -3.66 3.13 12.70
N GLY A 43 -2.59 3.84 13.11
CA GLY A 43 -1.63 3.36 14.09
C GLY A 43 -0.88 2.10 13.65
N LEU A 44 -0.68 1.91 12.34
CA LEU A 44 0.02 0.77 11.75
C LEU A 44 1.33 1.22 11.10
N SER A 45 2.25 0.27 10.91
CA SER A 45 3.36 0.49 9.96
C SER A 45 2.80 0.63 8.54
N GLU A 46 3.46 1.39 7.66
CA GLU A 46 3.06 1.48 6.24
C GLU A 46 2.93 0.09 5.61
N LYS A 47 3.87 -0.83 5.91
CA LYS A 47 3.87 -2.19 5.40
C LYS A 47 2.62 -2.98 5.86
N ASP A 48 2.26 -2.92 7.14
CA ASP A 48 1.11 -3.66 7.66
C ASP A 48 -0.22 -3.04 7.25
N TYR A 49 -0.27 -1.72 7.12
CA TYR A 49 -1.39 -1.03 6.51
C TYR A 49 -1.61 -1.48 5.05
N CYS A 50 -0.54 -1.53 4.26
CA CYS A 50 -0.59 -1.92 2.85
C CYS A 50 -0.94 -3.39 2.61
N LYS A 51 -0.63 -4.29 3.55
CA LYS A 51 -1.14 -5.68 3.50
C LYS A 51 -2.67 -5.73 3.56
N LYS A 52 -3.30 -4.82 4.30
CA LYS A 52 -4.76 -4.73 4.44
C LYS A 52 -5.41 -3.87 3.35
N ASN A 53 -4.70 -2.84 2.88
CA ASN A 53 -5.20 -1.86 1.90
C ASN A 53 -4.24 -1.71 0.70
N PRO A 54 -4.00 -2.78 -0.08
CA PRO A 54 -2.96 -2.83 -1.11
C PRO A 54 -3.15 -1.81 -2.25
N SER A 55 -4.38 -1.41 -2.50
CA SER A 55 -4.73 -0.43 -3.54
C SER A 55 -4.53 1.03 -3.10
N THR A 56 -4.14 1.29 -1.84
CA THR A 56 -3.82 2.66 -1.40
C THR A 56 -2.57 3.16 -2.11
N GLY A 57 -2.58 4.40 -2.62
CA GLY A 57 -1.40 5.01 -3.24
C GLY A 57 -0.20 5.04 -2.28
N GLY A 58 0.98 4.60 -2.74
CA GLY A 58 2.17 4.41 -1.91
C GLY A 58 2.34 2.96 -1.41
N CYS A 59 1.36 2.08 -1.61
CA CYS A 59 1.44 0.67 -1.23
C CYS A 59 2.05 -0.24 -2.30
N GLU A 60 2.13 0.22 -3.55
CA GLU A 60 2.75 -0.50 -4.68
C GLU A 60 4.18 -0.98 -4.35
N LYS A 61 4.96 -0.20 -3.59
CA LYS A 61 6.32 -0.57 -3.15
C LYS A 61 6.37 -1.78 -2.20
N TYR A 62 5.25 -2.13 -1.58
CA TYR A 62 5.13 -3.29 -0.68
C TYR A 62 4.50 -4.51 -1.34
N ARG A 63 4.07 -4.40 -2.61
CA ARG A 63 3.53 -5.54 -3.35
C ARG A 63 4.70 -6.31 -3.95
N ASN A 64 4.82 -7.58 -3.58
CA ASN A 64 5.78 -8.50 -4.20
C ASN A 64 5.24 -8.98 -5.56
N CYS A 65 4.94 -8.06 -6.46
CA CYS A 65 4.50 -8.38 -7.81
C CYS A 65 5.71 -8.78 -8.67
N CYS A 66 5.48 -9.66 -9.63
CA CYS A 66 6.48 -9.99 -10.64
C CYS A 66 6.76 -8.79 -11.57
N GLN A 67 7.93 -8.79 -12.20
CA GLN A 67 8.35 -7.71 -13.10
C GLN A 67 7.93 -7.92 -14.56
N ALA A 68 7.50 -9.13 -14.94
CA ALA A 68 7.16 -9.47 -16.31
C ALA A 68 6.01 -8.60 -16.85
N TYR A 69 6.03 -8.33 -18.15
CA TYR A 69 4.98 -7.59 -18.84
C TYR A 69 3.87 -8.54 -19.31
N ASN A 70 3.00 -8.94 -18.37
CA ASN A 70 1.83 -9.79 -18.64
C ASN A 70 0.66 -9.39 -17.74
N ALA A 71 -0.55 -9.87 -18.08
CA ALA A 71 -1.78 -9.51 -17.39
C ALA A 71 -1.70 -9.74 -15.87
N LYS A 72 -1.10 -10.84 -15.42
CA LYS A 72 -0.97 -11.21 -14.01
C LYS A 72 -0.07 -10.24 -13.24
N CYS A 73 1.09 -9.92 -13.78
CA CYS A 73 2.05 -9.04 -13.14
C CYS A 73 1.59 -7.58 -13.16
N GLU A 74 1.11 -7.10 -14.30
CA GLU A 74 0.68 -5.70 -14.46
C GLU A 74 -0.58 -5.39 -13.65
N SER A 75 -1.57 -6.30 -13.62
CA SER A 75 -2.74 -6.14 -12.75
C SER A 75 -2.37 -6.11 -11.26
N CYS A 76 -1.39 -6.93 -10.83
CA CYS A 76 -0.84 -6.89 -9.47
C CYS A 76 -0.17 -5.54 -9.17
N LYS A 77 0.67 -5.03 -10.09
CA LYS A 77 1.35 -3.73 -9.95
C LYS A 77 0.36 -2.57 -9.88
N GLN A 78 -0.79 -2.67 -10.55
CA GLN A 78 -1.85 -1.67 -10.50
C GLN A 78 -2.84 -1.88 -9.34
N GLY A 79 -2.90 -3.08 -8.76
CA GLY A 79 -3.76 -3.39 -7.62
C GLY A 79 -5.22 -3.57 -8.02
N ILE A 80 -5.44 -4.05 -9.25
CA ILE A 80 -6.73 -4.32 -9.87
C ILE A 80 -6.78 -5.78 -10.36
N SER A 81 -7.95 -6.26 -10.77
CA SER A 81 -8.06 -7.62 -11.34
C SER A 81 -7.47 -7.68 -12.75
N GLU A 82 -7.02 -8.87 -13.20
CA GLU A 82 -6.57 -9.08 -14.58
C GLU A 82 -7.64 -8.66 -15.61
N LYS A 83 -8.92 -8.98 -15.33
CA LYS A 83 -10.05 -8.59 -16.19
C LYS A 83 -10.15 -7.07 -16.31
N GLU A 84 -10.04 -6.36 -15.19
CA GLU A 84 -10.12 -4.89 -15.19
C GLU A 84 -8.92 -4.26 -15.89
N TYR A 85 -7.72 -4.78 -15.65
CA TYR A 85 -6.51 -4.39 -16.35
C TYR A 85 -6.66 -4.59 -17.87
N CYS A 86 -7.11 -5.77 -18.30
CA CYS A 86 -7.19 -6.13 -19.70
C CYS A 86 -8.26 -5.37 -20.50
N LYS A 87 -9.27 -4.75 -19.85
CA LYS A 87 -10.23 -3.85 -20.52
C LYS A 87 -9.55 -2.60 -21.09
N ASN A 88 -8.50 -2.12 -20.42
CA ASN A 88 -7.78 -0.90 -20.77
C ASN A 88 -6.32 -1.18 -21.16
N ALA A 89 -5.96 -2.46 -21.34
CA ALA A 89 -4.59 -2.85 -21.62
C ALA A 89 -4.16 -2.31 -23.00
N PRO A 90 -2.97 -1.70 -23.11
CA PRO A 90 -2.49 -1.16 -24.36
C PRO A 90 -2.28 -2.29 -25.38
N THR A 91 -2.62 -1.99 -26.62
CA THR A 91 -2.13 -2.72 -27.80
C THR A 91 -1.15 -1.83 -28.50
N ASP A 92 0.09 -2.26 -28.58
CA ASP A 92 1.10 -1.58 -29.37
C ASP A 92 1.43 -2.41 -30.63
N PHE A 93 2.47 -1.99 -31.35
CA PHE A 93 2.95 -2.67 -32.55
C PHE A 93 3.41 -4.11 -32.29
N PHE A 94 3.82 -4.44 -31.05
CA PHE A 94 4.25 -5.79 -30.65
C PHE A 94 3.08 -6.69 -30.21
N GLY A 95 1.85 -6.16 -30.20
CA GLY A 95 0.63 -6.89 -29.89
C GLY A 95 -0.04 -6.45 -28.59
N GLY A 96 -0.96 -7.28 -28.10
CA GLY A 96 -1.61 -7.07 -26.80
C GLY A 96 -0.79 -7.63 -25.64
N VAL A 97 -1.08 -7.18 -24.43
CA VAL A 97 -0.46 -7.73 -23.22
C VAL A 97 -0.77 -9.22 -23.10
N GLN A 98 0.28 -10.04 -22.93
CA GLN A 98 0.16 -11.49 -22.79
C GLN A 98 -0.80 -11.84 -21.64
N GLY A 99 -1.75 -12.74 -21.89
CA GLY A 99 -2.77 -13.16 -20.93
C GLY A 99 -4.04 -12.32 -20.97
N CYS A 100 -4.11 -11.28 -21.81
CA CYS A 100 -5.34 -10.51 -22.02
C CYS A 100 -6.24 -11.07 -23.13
N GLU A 101 -5.73 -11.95 -23.99
CA GLU A 101 -6.49 -12.62 -25.06
C GLU A 101 -7.74 -13.35 -24.54
N LYS A 102 -7.68 -13.93 -23.33
CA LYS A 102 -8.83 -14.60 -22.68
C LYS A 102 -9.96 -13.65 -22.23
N TYR A 103 -9.74 -12.34 -22.26
CA TYR A 103 -10.74 -11.34 -21.84
C TYR A 103 -11.24 -10.48 -23.01
N ARG A 104 -10.76 -10.75 -24.23
CA ARG A 104 -11.29 -10.15 -25.46
C ARG A 104 -12.40 -11.05 -25.98
N ASN A 105 -13.63 -10.54 -25.95
CA ASN A 105 -14.75 -11.12 -26.69
C ASN A 105 -14.67 -10.67 -28.15
#